data_AF-A0A9E3AKR3-F1
#
_entry.id   AF-A0A9E3AKR3-F1
#
_cell.length_a   1.000
_cell.length_b   1.000
_cell.length_c   1.000
_cell.angle_alpha   90.00
_cell.angle_beta   90.00
_cell.angle_gamma   90.00
#
_symmetry.space_group_name_H-M   'P 1'
#
loop_
_entity.id
_entity.type
_entity.pdbx_description
1 polymer ?
#
loop_
_entity_poly.entity_id
_entity_poly.type
_entity_poly.pdbx_seq_one_letter_code
_entity_poly.pdbx_strand_id
1 'polypeptide(L)'
;YPAVDDDGYVMIDGGVWANNPIMNALVDALACYDVPRENVRILSIGTGEATFTVDKAARIGGAGHWAFLRAFKAAGRAQSKNALGQAYLLVGKNNVLRIDPPESPTPIDLDDAARALRELPLVARSLVEGSGHQVETIFLCDKAEDFVRCPAV
;
A
#
# COMPACT_ATOMS: atom_id res chain seq x y z
N TYR A 1 -17.60 -4.18 6.20
CA TYR A 1 -16.37 -4.82 6.73
C TYR A 1 -16.80 -5.76 7.84
N PRO A 2 -16.83 -7.08 7.61
CA PRO A 2 -17.12 -8.02 8.69
C PRO A 2 -16.03 -7.88 9.74
N ALA A 3 -16.44 -7.69 10.99
CA ALA A 3 -15.51 -7.63 12.10
C ALA A 3 -15.27 -9.04 12.64
N VAL A 4 -14.08 -9.27 13.18
CA VAL A 4 -13.69 -10.53 13.82
C VAL A 4 -13.39 -10.26 15.28
N ASP A 5 -14.03 -11.03 16.17
CA ASP A 5 -13.70 -10.99 17.59
C ASP A 5 -12.39 -11.75 17.83
N ASP A 6 -11.39 -11.08 18.40
CA ASP A 6 -10.07 -11.64 18.71
C ASP A 6 -9.57 -11.07 20.04
N ASP A 7 -9.30 -11.95 21.01
CA ASP A 7 -8.81 -11.61 22.36
C ASP A 7 -9.51 -10.40 23.05
N GLY A 8 -10.85 -10.32 22.91
CA GLY A 8 -11.65 -9.24 23.49
C GLY A 8 -11.70 -7.94 22.67
N TYR A 9 -11.09 -7.93 21.48
CA TYR A 9 -11.15 -6.83 20.52
C TYR A 9 -12.03 -7.17 19.32
N VAL A 10 -12.65 -6.14 18.76
CA VAL A 10 -13.39 -6.22 17.49
C VAL A 10 -12.47 -5.72 16.38
N MET A 11 -11.88 -6.66 15.64
CA MET A 11 -10.90 -6.37 14.59
C MET A 11 -11.62 -6.10 13.27
N ILE A 12 -11.21 -5.04 12.57
CA ILE A 12 -11.71 -4.66 11.24
C ILE A 12 -10.54 -4.52 10.26
N ASP A 13 -10.86 -4.43 8.97
CA ASP A 13 -9.87 -4.32 7.90
C ASP A 13 -8.86 -3.18 8.14
N GLY A 14 -7.58 -3.51 8.04
CA GLY A 14 -6.48 -2.58 8.24
C GLY A 14 -6.48 -1.41 7.25
N GLY A 15 -7.11 -1.54 6.08
CA GLY A 15 -7.29 -0.47 5.09
C GLY A 15 -8.10 0.73 5.60
N VAL A 16 -8.81 0.58 6.73
CA VAL A 16 -9.42 1.70 7.46
C VAL A 16 -8.36 2.64 8.05
N TRP A 17 -7.20 2.11 8.43
CA TRP A 17 -6.13 2.84 9.11
C TRP A 17 -4.86 2.99 8.26
N ALA A 18 -4.43 1.92 7.60
CA ALA A 18 -3.16 1.79 6.90
C ALA A 18 -3.37 1.20 5.49
N ASN A 19 -4.03 1.95 4.61
CA ASN A 19 -4.19 1.59 3.20
C ASN A 19 -2.84 1.50 2.45
N ASN A 20 -1.83 2.24 2.94
CA ASN A 20 -0.42 1.99 2.63
C ASN A 20 0.34 1.75 3.95
N PRO A 21 0.77 0.51 4.25
CA PRO A 21 1.40 0.17 5.53
C PRO A 21 2.90 0.56 5.59
N ILE A 22 3.44 1.27 4.59
CA ILE A 22 4.87 1.62 4.52
C ILE A 22 5.39 2.26 5.80
N MET A 23 4.63 3.17 6.40
CA MET A 23 5.04 3.85 7.64
C MET A 23 4.88 2.97 8.87
N ASN A 24 3.85 2.12 8.92
CA ASN A 24 3.69 1.14 9.99
C ASN A 24 4.90 0.19 10.02
N ALA A 25 5.29 -0.34 8.86
CA ALA A 25 6.45 -1.22 8.72
C ALA A 25 7.77 -0.50 9.06
N LEU A 26 7.94 0.74 8.61
CA LEU A 26 9.15 1.51 8.91
C LEU A 26 9.28 1.82 10.41
N VAL A 27 8.20 2.24 11.06
CA VAL A 27 8.20 2.53 12.50
C VAL A 27 8.50 1.27 13.29
N ASP A 28 7.89 0.14 12.94
CA ASP A 28 8.13 -1.15 13.58
C ASP A 28 9.61 -1.57 13.44
N ALA A 29 10.18 -1.49 12.23
CA ALA A 29 11.58 -1.80 11.99
C ALA A 29 12.54 -0.92 12.80
N LEU A 30 12.30 0.40 12.87
CA LEU A 30 13.15 1.33 13.61
C LEU A 30 12.97 1.26 15.14
N ALA A 31 11.79 0.84 15.61
CA ALA A 31 11.51 0.71 17.03
C ALA A 31 12.01 -0.61 17.61
N CYS A 32 11.91 -1.70 16.83
CA CYS A 32 12.26 -3.04 17.28
C CYS A 32 13.72 -3.43 17.02
N TYR A 33 14.40 -2.75 16.08
CA TYR A 33 15.77 -3.08 15.69
C TYR A 33 16.69 -1.86 15.72
N ASP A 34 17.95 -2.07 16.12
CA ASP A 34 18.99 -1.04 16.10
C ASP A 34 19.59 -0.92 14.69
N VAL A 35 18.77 -0.38 13.76
CA VAL A 35 19.15 -0.20 12.35
C VAL A 35 19.15 1.30 12.02
N PRO A 36 20.27 1.86 11.50
CA PRO A 36 20.28 3.22 11.00
C PRO A 36 19.27 3.38 9.86
N ARG A 37 18.44 4.43 9.91
CA ARG A 37 17.38 4.69 8.91
C ARG A 37 17.88 4.75 7.47
N GLU A 38 19.13 5.19 7.27
CA GLU A 38 19.82 5.24 5.98
C GLU A 38 20.12 3.85 5.38
N ASN A 39 20.13 2.81 6.20
CA ASN A 39 20.33 1.42 5.80
C ASN A 39 19.00 0.70 5.49
N VAL A 40 17.86 1.31 5.83
CA VAL A 40 16.56 0.74 5.50
C VAL A 40 16.29 0.95 4.01
N ARG A 41 15.95 -0.12 3.30
CA ARG A 41 15.46 -0.12 1.92
C ARG A 41 14.05 -0.67 1.91
N ILE A 42 13.12 0.02 1.23
CA ILE A 42 11.70 -0.38 1.21
C ILE A 42 11.24 -0.59 -0.23
N LEU A 43 10.77 -1.79 -0.52
CA LEU A 43 9.94 -2.08 -1.70
C LEU A 43 8.48 -2.00 -1.27
N SER A 44 7.75 -1.01 -1.79
CA SER A 44 6.32 -0.83 -1.56
C SER A 44 5.55 -1.22 -2.82
N ILE A 45 4.59 -2.12 -2.70
CA ILE A 45 3.76 -2.60 -3.82
C ILE A 45 2.34 -2.09 -3.63
N GLY A 46 1.78 -1.50 -4.68
CA GLY A 46 0.41 -1.01 -4.74
C GLY A 46 -0.51 -1.86 -5.59
N THR A 47 -1.80 -1.65 -5.39
CA THR A 47 -2.89 -2.34 -6.09
C THR A 47 -3.54 -1.47 -7.18
N GLY A 48 -2.89 -0.36 -7.56
CA GLY A 48 -3.41 0.64 -8.48
C GLY A 48 -4.33 1.64 -7.81
N GLU A 49 -4.60 2.73 -8.52
CA GLU A 49 -5.55 3.75 -8.09
C GLU A 49 -6.60 4.00 -9.17
N ALA A 50 -7.84 4.26 -8.76
CA ALA A 50 -8.83 4.83 -9.68
C ALA A 50 -8.46 6.29 -9.97
N THR A 51 -8.73 6.76 -11.19
CA THR A 51 -8.66 8.19 -11.49
C THR A 51 -9.59 8.95 -10.56
N PHE A 52 -9.01 9.86 -9.77
CA PHE A 52 -9.77 10.64 -8.81
C PHE A 52 -10.15 12.00 -9.40
N THR A 53 -11.40 12.15 -9.83
CA THR A 53 -11.97 13.44 -10.23
C THR A 53 -12.90 13.97 -9.14
N VAL A 54 -12.63 15.19 -8.67
CA VAL A 54 -13.56 15.92 -7.80
C VAL A 54 -14.55 16.66 -8.69
N ASP A 55 -15.69 16.03 -8.96
CA ASP A 55 -16.76 16.68 -9.72
C ASP A 55 -17.32 17.90 -8.99
N LYS A 56 -17.84 18.89 -9.75
CA LYS A 56 -18.47 20.10 -9.18
C LYS A 56 -19.54 19.78 -8.14
N ALA A 57 -20.29 18.68 -8.29
CA ALA A 57 -21.29 18.23 -7.32
C ALA A 57 -20.69 17.83 -5.96
N ALA A 58 -19.47 17.30 -5.92
CA ALA A 58 -18.76 16.99 -4.67
C ALA A 58 -18.32 18.27 -3.93
N ARG A 59 -18.06 19.37 -4.65
CA ARG A 59 -17.72 20.67 -4.05
C ARG A 59 -18.91 21.36 -3.37
N ILE A 60 -20.13 20.96 -3.69
CA ILE A 60 -21.39 21.64 -3.30
C ILE A 60 -22.30 20.70 -2.46
N GLY A 61 -22.00 19.40 -2.40
CA GLY A 61 -22.80 18.40 -1.67
C GLY A 61 -22.60 18.46 -0.15
N GLY A 62 -23.69 18.29 0.61
CA GLY A 62 -23.68 18.24 2.08
C GLY A 62 -23.08 16.96 2.67
N ALA A 63 -23.02 16.89 4.00
CA ALA A 63 -22.35 15.83 4.77
C ALA A 63 -22.67 14.40 4.28
N GLY A 64 -23.94 14.09 3.96
CA GLY A 64 -24.33 12.76 3.48
C GLY A 64 -23.76 12.35 2.10
N HIS A 65 -23.47 13.29 1.20
CA HIS A 65 -22.87 13.00 -0.10
C HIS A 65 -21.35 12.79 -0.01
N TRP A 66 -20.72 13.37 1.02
CA TRP A 66 -19.34 13.10 1.40
C TRP A 66 -19.19 11.80 2.22
N ALA A 67 -20.20 11.46 3.03
CA ALA A 67 -20.00 10.73 4.28
C ALA A 67 -19.49 9.28 4.20
N PHE A 68 -19.73 8.47 3.16
CA PHE A 68 -19.55 7.02 3.37
C PHE A 68 -18.55 6.29 2.47
N LEU A 69 -18.50 6.57 1.17
CA LEU A 69 -17.60 5.82 0.27
C LEU A 69 -16.58 6.71 -0.43
N ARG A 70 -16.96 7.95 -0.76
CA ARG A 70 -16.06 8.91 -1.42
C ARG A 70 -15.02 9.48 -0.47
N ALA A 71 -15.41 9.83 0.75
CA ALA A 71 -14.48 10.24 1.80
C ALA A 71 -13.49 9.11 2.12
N PHE A 72 -13.92 7.86 2.16
CA PHE A 72 -13.06 6.72 2.44
C PHE A 72 -11.99 6.49 1.35
N LYS A 73 -12.38 6.48 0.08
CA LYS A 73 -11.42 6.35 -1.04
C LYS A 73 -10.47 7.55 -1.11
N ALA A 74 -10.98 8.77 -0.90
CA ALA A 74 -10.17 9.99 -0.87
C ALA A 74 -9.20 10.00 0.32
N ALA A 75 -9.66 9.63 1.51
CA ALA A 75 -8.86 9.54 2.72
C ALA A 75 -7.82 8.44 2.60
N GLY A 76 -8.16 7.25 2.10
CA GLY A 76 -7.21 6.15 1.87
C GLY A 76 -6.13 6.54 0.85
N ARG A 77 -6.49 7.29 -0.19
CA ARG A 77 -5.53 7.86 -1.15
C ARG A 77 -4.63 8.92 -0.50
N ALA A 78 -5.21 9.84 0.27
CA ALA A 78 -4.45 10.87 0.97
C ALA A 78 -3.50 10.26 2.03
N GLN A 79 -3.98 9.27 2.78
CA GLN A 79 -3.20 8.49 3.74
C GLN A 79 -2.06 7.77 3.04
N SER A 80 -2.31 7.12 1.90
CA SER A 80 -1.26 6.43 1.14
C SER A 80 -0.14 7.37 0.70
N LYS A 81 -0.50 8.54 0.16
CA LYS A 81 0.47 9.58 -0.25
C LYS A 81 1.21 10.17 0.93
N ASN A 82 0.53 10.41 2.05
CA ASN A 82 1.14 10.94 3.26
C ASN A 82 2.15 9.95 3.85
N ALA A 83 1.78 8.67 3.98
CA ALA A 83 2.67 7.61 4.47
C ALA A 83 3.90 7.45 3.57
N LEU A 84 3.72 7.42 2.24
CA LEU A 84 4.83 7.34 1.31
C LEU A 84 5.76 8.56 1.42
N GLY A 85 5.20 9.76 1.55
CA GLY A 85 5.97 11.00 1.74
C GLY A 85 6.78 11.01 3.04
N GLN A 86 6.20 10.55 4.15
CA GLN A 86 6.90 10.41 5.43
C GLN A 86 8.06 9.41 5.32
N ALA A 87 7.85 8.27 4.67
CA ALA A 87 8.91 7.28 4.46
C ALA A 87 10.06 7.88 3.63
N TYR A 88 9.77 8.59 2.54
CA TYR A 88 10.78 9.29 1.76
C TYR A 88 11.59 10.30 2.57
N LEU A 89 10.97 11.03 3.50
CA LEU A 89 11.65 12.00 4.35
C LEU A 89 12.55 11.32 5.39
N LEU A 90 12.14 10.17 5.91
CA LEU A 90 12.86 9.47 6.98
C LEU A 90 14.04 8.66 6.47
N VAL A 91 13.82 7.79 5.48
CA VAL A 91 14.87 6.90 4.96
C VAL A 91 15.52 7.42 3.69
N GLY A 92 14.96 8.47 3.06
CA GLY A 92 15.46 9.03 1.81
C GLY A 92 14.76 8.45 0.58
N LYS A 93 14.50 9.29 -0.44
CA LYS A 93 13.75 8.90 -1.65
C LYS A 93 14.42 7.76 -2.43
N ASN A 94 15.75 7.72 -2.49
CA ASN A 94 16.49 6.67 -3.20
C ASN A 94 16.39 5.30 -2.52
N ASN A 95 15.91 5.27 -1.27
CA ASN A 95 15.83 4.06 -0.46
C ASN A 95 14.42 3.46 -0.47
N VAL A 96 13.48 4.06 -1.19
CA VAL A 96 12.10 3.59 -1.29
C VAL A 96 11.72 3.45 -2.76
N LEU A 97 11.44 2.23 -3.19
CA LEU A 97 10.91 1.92 -4.51
C LEU A 97 9.42 1.59 -4.36
N ARG A 98 8.55 2.40 -4.98
CA ARG A 98 7.11 2.14 -5.05
C ARG A 98 6.75 1.66 -6.45
N ILE A 99 6.19 0.45 -6.55
CA ILE A 99 5.62 -0.09 -7.78
C ILE A 99 4.10 -0.08 -7.61
N ASP A 100 3.41 0.60 -8.52
CA ASP A 100 1.96 0.72 -8.51
C ASP A 100 1.46 0.63 -9.96
N PRO A 101 0.39 -0.14 -10.25
CA PRO A 101 -0.32 -0.02 -11.52
C PRO A 101 -0.71 1.44 -11.82
N PRO A 102 -0.64 1.87 -13.09
CA PRO A 102 -1.07 3.21 -13.48
C PRO A 102 -2.56 3.42 -13.17
N GLU A 103 -2.95 4.69 -13.00
CA GLU A 103 -4.35 5.02 -12.76
C GLU A 103 -5.25 4.56 -13.91
N SER A 104 -6.37 3.94 -13.57
CA SER A 104 -7.33 3.44 -14.56
C SER A 104 -8.68 4.17 -14.46
N PRO A 105 -9.28 4.59 -15.59
CA PRO A 105 -10.66 5.08 -15.62
C PRO A 105 -11.69 3.97 -15.40
N THR A 106 -11.29 2.71 -15.54
CA THR A 106 -12.13 1.52 -15.32
C THR A 106 -11.50 0.65 -14.24
N PRO A 107 -11.48 1.11 -12.97
CA PRO A 107 -10.91 0.35 -11.88
C PRO A 107 -11.58 -1.02 -11.75
N ILE A 108 -10.82 -2.02 -11.32
CA ILE A 108 -11.36 -3.33 -10.95
C ILE A 108 -11.84 -3.19 -9.51
N ASP A 109 -13.10 -3.56 -9.25
CA ASP A 109 -13.65 -3.54 -7.90
C ASP A 109 -12.97 -4.61 -7.03
N LEU A 110 -12.90 -4.36 -5.72
CA LEU A 110 -12.16 -5.20 -4.77
C LEU A 110 -12.66 -6.65 -4.77
N ASP A 111 -13.94 -6.85 -5.04
CA ASP A 111 -14.64 -8.14 -5.08
C ASP A 111 -14.79 -8.73 -6.50
N ASP A 112 -14.32 -8.04 -7.55
CA ASP A 112 -14.34 -8.56 -8.93
C ASP A 112 -13.13 -9.47 -9.21
N ALA A 113 -13.12 -10.63 -8.53
CA ALA A 113 -12.09 -11.65 -8.67
C ALA A 113 -11.99 -12.19 -10.12
N ALA A 114 -13.12 -12.31 -10.81
CA ALA A 114 -13.15 -12.85 -12.16
C ALA A 114 -12.41 -11.96 -13.15
N ARG A 115 -12.60 -10.64 -13.08
CA ARG A 115 -11.86 -9.67 -13.91
C ARG A 115 -10.42 -9.54 -13.46
N ALA A 116 -10.16 -9.52 -12.15
CA ALA A 116 -8.82 -9.46 -11.59
C ALA A 116 -7.92 -10.59 -12.14
N LEU A 117 -8.41 -11.84 -12.15
CA LEU A 117 -7.68 -13.00 -12.67
C LEU A 117 -7.37 -12.91 -14.17
N ARG A 118 -8.22 -12.22 -14.95
CA ARG A 118 -8.02 -12.05 -16.40
C ARG A 118 -7.04 -10.92 -16.73
N GLU A 119 -7.09 -9.81 -15.99
CA GLU A 119 -6.39 -8.57 -16.36
C GLU A 119 -5.09 -8.35 -15.57
N LEU A 120 -5.08 -8.58 -14.26
CA LEU A 120 -3.96 -8.20 -13.39
C LEU A 120 -2.64 -8.95 -13.66
N PRO A 121 -2.62 -10.24 -14.06
CA PRO A 121 -1.36 -10.92 -14.36
C PRO A 121 -0.56 -10.26 -15.49
N LEU A 122 -1.24 -9.73 -16.51
CA LEU A 122 -0.58 -9.02 -17.62
C LEU A 122 -0.05 -7.66 -17.16
N VAL A 123 -0.83 -6.94 -16.35
CA VAL A 123 -0.39 -5.68 -15.74
C VAL A 123 0.85 -5.91 -14.87
N ALA A 124 0.87 -6.97 -14.06
CA ALA A 124 2.00 -7.32 -13.21
C ALA A 124 3.26 -7.62 -14.03
N ARG A 125 3.14 -8.38 -15.14
CA ARG A 125 4.27 -8.64 -16.05
C ARG A 125 4.82 -7.34 -16.64
N SER A 126 3.96 -6.45 -17.11
CA SER A 126 4.38 -5.16 -17.67
C SER A 126 5.11 -4.28 -16.64
N LEU A 127 4.66 -4.27 -15.38
CA LEU A 127 5.36 -3.55 -14.30
C LEU A 127 6.73 -4.16 -13.98
N VAL A 128 6.84 -5.50 -14.00
CA VAL A 128 8.13 -6.20 -13.83
C VAL A 128 9.06 -5.92 -15.01
N GLU A 129 8.57 -5.89 -16.24
CA GLU A 129 9.39 -5.52 -17.41
C GLU A 129 9.93 -4.08 -17.28
N GLY A 130 9.14 -3.15 -16.74
CA GLY A 130 9.53 -1.75 -16.57
C GLY A 130 10.43 -1.46 -15.36
N SER A 131 10.32 -2.22 -14.26
CA SER A 131 10.99 -1.91 -13.00
C SER A 131 11.75 -3.08 -12.37
N GLY A 132 11.67 -4.28 -12.95
CA GLY A 132 12.24 -5.52 -12.40
C GLY A 132 13.74 -5.44 -12.18
N HIS A 133 14.49 -4.82 -13.08
CA HIS A 133 15.94 -4.65 -12.92
C HIS A 133 16.30 -3.78 -11.71
N GLN A 134 15.51 -2.74 -11.41
CA GLN A 134 15.71 -1.92 -10.21
C GLN A 134 15.38 -2.70 -8.94
N VAL A 135 14.31 -3.51 -8.96
CA VAL A 135 13.96 -4.39 -7.85
C VAL A 135 15.08 -5.38 -7.58
N GLU A 136 15.57 -6.05 -8.62
CA GLU A 136 16.65 -7.02 -8.54
C GLU A 136 17.91 -6.39 -7.95
N THR A 137 18.35 -5.28 -8.51
CA THR A 137 19.58 -4.58 -8.10
C THR A 137 19.55 -4.12 -6.64
N ILE A 138 18.38 -3.68 -6.16
CA ILE A 138 18.26 -3.11 -4.81
C ILE A 138 17.95 -4.17 -3.75
N PHE A 139 17.16 -5.20 -4.09
CA PHE A 139 16.55 -6.09 -3.10
C PHE A 139 16.89 -7.58 -3.27
N LEU A 140 17.36 -8.02 -4.45
CA LEU A 140 17.50 -9.45 -4.76
C LEU A 140 18.94 -9.86 -5.15
N CYS A 141 19.93 -8.99 -4.97
CA CYS A 141 21.33 -9.30 -5.25
C CYS A 141 21.91 -10.41 -4.35
N ASP A 142 21.46 -10.46 -3.10
CA ASP A 142 21.94 -11.42 -2.11
C ASP A 142 20.84 -12.42 -1.74
N LYS A 143 21.23 -13.67 -1.52
CA LYS A 143 20.30 -14.68 -1.02
C LYS A 143 19.96 -14.34 0.43
N ALA A 144 18.67 -14.15 0.71
CA ALA A 144 18.18 -14.00 2.08
C ALA A 144 18.52 -15.25 2.92
N GLU A 145 18.77 -15.06 4.20
CA GLU A 145 18.92 -16.17 5.15
C GLU A 145 17.66 -17.04 5.16
N ASP A 146 17.84 -18.33 5.42
CA ASP A 146 16.70 -19.26 5.48
C ASP A 146 15.78 -18.83 6.63
N PHE A 147 14.48 -18.74 6.35
CA PHE A 147 13.49 -18.31 7.33
C PHE A 147 13.45 -19.28 8.52
N VAL A 148 13.73 -18.77 9.72
CA VAL A 148 13.58 -19.52 10.97
C VAL A 148 12.28 -19.05 11.65
N ARG A 149 11.32 -19.96 11.78
CA ARG A 149 10.05 -19.67 12.46
C ARG A 149 10.32 -19.31 13.92
N CYS A 150 9.79 -18.19 14.41
CA CYS A 150 9.79 -17.88 15.84
C CYS A 150 9.12 -19.03 16.62
N PRO A 151 9.67 -19.42 17.79
CA PRO A 151 9.02 -20.40 18.66
C PRO A 151 7.57 -19.96 18.93
N ALA A 152 6.62 -20.87 18.80
CA ALA A 152 5.27 -20.60 19.27
C ALA A 152 5.34 -20.46 20.79
N VAL A 153 5.00 -19.27 21.28
CA VAL A 153 4.86 -18.97 22.72
C VAL A 153 3.56 -19.56 23.23
#